data_AF-A0A225AUH8-F1
#
_entry.id   AF-A0A225AUH8-F1
#
_cell.length_a   1.000
_cell.length_b   1.000
_cell.length_c   1.000
_cell.angle_alpha   90.00
_cell.angle_beta   90.00
_cell.angle_gamma   90.00
#
_symmetry.space_group_name_H-M   'P 1'
#
loop_
_entity.id
_entity.type
_entity.pdbx_description
1 polymer ?
#
loop_
_entity_poly.entity_id
_entity_poly.type
_entity_poly.pdbx_seq_one_letter_code
_entity_poly.pdbx_strand_id
1 'polypeptide(L)'
;MAKASLCPPGSDNTFGPRVNSSCRAFDFTLLFEDAFFSVLPTSLFLIVVLPRLQFLRSAPVKLASYRLAVWKLSLLVILFALQVVFTALQTTTSAIHTKLSLASGLLDIIATFSAAVLSFAEDQRTVRPSDVLVIYFSAASILYIPRLRTLWLIPCITACKSLWTAIYVFTLAILIVESARKTKFLRRLHQNVTPEQSGGFWSQSLFIWVLPFFHQGYLKHLQLSDIPEVDESLAGYTAGQKLQTAWDITTADRRLLFATFRAYRWSFLSGIPPRLALTAFTFAQPFLITTLVDWMGATAAPANYGPALIGAVVLVYSGLAVSTAIYWRQRYRFITAIRAGLVSIIYAATTGSKSVQAKDMAAITLMDTDVERIASDFRFVHEIWASALEVGIALWLLELQVSVACLVPAVICLGD
;
A
#
# COMPACT_ATOMS: atom_id res chain seq x y z
N MET A 1 -4.76 -41.70 -10.63
CA MET A 1 -5.95 -41.04 -11.21
C MET A 1 -7.09 -41.15 -10.21
N ALA A 2 -7.27 -40.14 -9.36
CA ALA A 2 -8.40 -40.11 -8.42
C ALA A 2 -9.68 -39.76 -9.21
N LYS A 3 -10.77 -40.49 -8.94
CA LYS A 3 -12.11 -40.21 -9.49
C LYS A 3 -12.41 -38.71 -9.30
N ALA A 4 -12.70 -37.99 -10.38
CA ALA A 4 -13.25 -36.65 -10.31
C ALA A 4 -14.62 -36.76 -9.62
N SER A 5 -14.67 -36.52 -8.31
CA SER A 5 -15.91 -36.32 -7.60
C SER A 5 -16.59 -35.11 -8.23
N LEU A 6 -17.75 -35.32 -8.86
CA LEU A 6 -18.56 -34.22 -9.37
C LEU A 6 -18.79 -33.25 -8.22
N CYS A 7 -18.34 -32.00 -8.37
CA CYS A 7 -18.63 -30.95 -7.41
C CYS A 7 -20.15 -30.81 -7.25
N PRO A 8 -20.69 -30.78 -6.02
CA PRO A 8 -22.11 -30.55 -5.82
C PRO A 8 -22.53 -29.23 -6.51
N PRO A 9 -23.66 -29.22 -7.24
CA PRO A 9 -24.08 -28.05 -7.99
C PRO A 9 -24.25 -26.85 -7.05
N GLY A 10 -23.71 -25.69 -7.42
CA GLY A 10 -23.81 -24.46 -6.64
C GLY A 10 -22.78 -24.29 -5.52
N SER A 11 -21.86 -25.24 -5.30
CA SER A 11 -20.81 -25.13 -4.26
C SER A 11 -19.91 -23.90 -4.42
N ASP A 12 -19.74 -23.41 -5.65
CA ASP A 12 -18.92 -22.22 -5.95
C ASP A 12 -19.69 -20.89 -5.86
N ASN A 13 -21.02 -20.95 -5.67
CA ASN A 13 -21.92 -19.80 -5.55
C ASN A 13 -22.39 -19.54 -4.10
N THR A 14 -21.83 -20.26 -3.13
CA THR A 14 -22.10 -20.03 -1.71
C THR A 14 -21.15 -18.96 -1.17
N PHE A 15 -21.69 -18.04 -0.34
CA PHE A 15 -20.87 -17.03 0.30
C PHE A 15 -20.02 -17.67 1.41
N GLY A 16 -18.70 -17.58 1.27
CA GLY A 16 -17.75 -18.09 2.26
C GLY A 16 -16.40 -18.45 1.64
N PRO A 17 -15.31 -18.39 2.41
CA PRO A 17 -13.96 -18.60 1.90
C PRO A 17 -13.63 -20.06 1.62
N ARG A 18 -14.41 -21.05 2.09
CA ARG A 18 -14.07 -22.47 1.90
C ARG A 18 -15.12 -23.17 1.03
N VAL A 19 -14.68 -23.72 -0.09
CA VAL A 19 -15.53 -24.58 -0.93
C VAL A 19 -15.73 -25.95 -0.29
N ASN A 20 -16.77 -26.67 -0.70
CA ASN A 20 -17.04 -28.03 -0.22
C ASN A 20 -15.82 -28.94 -0.47
N SER A 21 -15.36 -29.65 0.57
CA SER A 21 -14.20 -30.53 0.53
C SER A 21 -14.32 -31.66 -0.49
N SER A 22 -15.56 -32.05 -0.83
CA SER A 22 -15.86 -33.06 -1.86
C SER A 22 -15.57 -32.55 -3.28
N CYS A 23 -15.56 -31.22 -3.47
CA CYS A 23 -15.24 -30.57 -4.74
C CYS A 23 -13.74 -30.30 -4.83
N ARG A 24 -13.21 -29.51 -3.90
CA ARG A 24 -11.78 -29.19 -3.80
C ARG A 24 -11.39 -29.14 -2.32
N ALA A 25 -10.39 -29.93 -1.93
CA ALA A 25 -10.07 -30.15 -0.51
C ALA A 25 -9.55 -28.90 0.22
N PHE A 26 -8.84 -28.01 -0.49
CA PHE A 26 -8.24 -26.80 0.05
C PHE A 26 -8.29 -25.70 -1.01
N ASP A 27 -9.41 -24.99 -1.09
CA ASP A 27 -9.63 -23.94 -2.08
C ASP A 27 -10.73 -22.94 -1.68
N PHE A 28 -10.69 -21.76 -2.30
CA PHE A 28 -11.74 -20.75 -2.14
C PHE A 28 -12.95 -21.06 -3.03
N THR A 29 -14.11 -20.52 -2.64
CA THR A 29 -15.27 -20.47 -3.56
C THR A 29 -15.00 -19.42 -4.62
N LEU A 30 -15.39 -19.68 -5.87
CA LEU A 30 -15.23 -18.71 -6.95
C LEU A 30 -15.93 -17.38 -6.65
N LEU A 31 -17.09 -17.40 -5.96
CA LEU A 31 -17.78 -16.18 -5.56
C LEU A 31 -16.97 -15.35 -4.55
N PHE A 32 -16.27 -15.99 -3.62
CA PHE A 32 -15.39 -15.29 -2.69
C PHE A 32 -14.19 -14.66 -3.41
N GLU A 33 -13.60 -15.37 -4.38
CA GLU A 33 -12.52 -14.83 -5.20
C GLU A 33 -12.98 -13.64 -6.06
N ASP A 34 -14.14 -13.74 -6.72
CA ASP A 34 -14.71 -12.64 -7.49
C ASP A 34 -14.93 -11.40 -6.60
N ALA A 35 -15.46 -11.60 -5.38
CA ALA A 35 -15.77 -10.50 -4.46
C ALA A 35 -14.52 -9.83 -3.86
N PHE A 36 -13.63 -10.61 -3.25
CA PHE A 36 -12.52 -10.08 -2.47
C PHE A 36 -11.24 -9.90 -3.28
N PHE A 37 -11.00 -10.72 -4.31
CA PHE A 37 -9.75 -10.70 -5.07
C PHE A 37 -9.86 -9.93 -6.38
N SER A 38 -11.06 -9.73 -6.92
CA SER A 38 -11.29 -8.89 -8.11
C SER A 38 -12.07 -7.60 -7.76
N VAL A 39 -13.32 -7.69 -7.29
CA VAL A 39 -14.20 -6.53 -7.12
C VAL A 39 -13.67 -5.52 -6.09
N LEU A 40 -13.25 -5.98 -4.91
CA LEU A 40 -12.76 -5.09 -3.86
C LEU A 40 -11.52 -4.28 -4.28
N PRO A 41 -10.41 -4.89 -4.76
CA PRO A 41 -9.22 -4.12 -5.16
C PRO A 41 -9.47 -3.23 -6.39
N THR A 42 -10.27 -3.67 -7.36
CA THR A 42 -10.61 -2.86 -8.55
C THR A 42 -11.46 -1.64 -8.17
N SER A 43 -12.44 -1.81 -7.29
CA SER A 43 -13.29 -0.72 -6.81
C SER A 43 -12.47 0.33 -6.04
N LEU A 44 -11.61 -0.11 -5.12
CA LEU A 44 -10.72 0.79 -4.38
C LEU A 44 -9.78 1.55 -5.32
N PHE A 45 -9.22 0.86 -6.32
CA PHE A 45 -8.39 1.49 -7.34
C PHE A 45 -9.16 2.56 -8.11
N LEU A 46 -10.35 2.27 -8.62
CA LEU A 46 -11.18 3.23 -9.37
C LEU A 46 -11.51 4.49 -8.56
N ILE A 47 -11.78 4.35 -7.26
CA ILE A 47 -12.01 5.49 -6.35
C ILE A 47 -10.77 6.40 -6.28
N VAL A 48 -9.57 5.82 -6.26
CA VAL A 48 -8.30 6.58 -6.17
C VAL A 48 -7.88 7.19 -7.50
N VAL A 49 -8.19 6.54 -8.64
CA VAL A 49 -7.82 7.02 -9.97
C VAL A 49 -8.48 8.37 -10.29
N LEU A 50 -9.76 8.54 -9.93
CA LEU A 50 -10.52 9.75 -10.25
C LEU A 50 -9.89 11.05 -9.72
N PRO A 51 -9.62 11.23 -8.40
CA PRO A 51 -8.98 12.43 -7.89
C PRO A 51 -7.53 12.56 -8.40
N ARG A 52 -6.86 11.44 -8.65
CA ARG A 52 -5.49 11.45 -9.17
C ARG A 52 -5.42 12.00 -10.59
N LEU A 53 -6.33 11.59 -11.47
CA LEU A 53 -6.44 12.13 -12.82
C LEU A 53 -6.78 13.62 -12.80
N GLN A 54 -7.68 14.06 -11.91
CA GLN A 54 -8.00 15.48 -11.75
C GLN A 54 -6.78 16.30 -11.35
N PHE A 55 -5.99 15.83 -10.38
CA PHE A 55 -4.75 16.49 -9.99
C PHE A 55 -3.74 16.55 -11.15
N LEU A 56 -3.59 15.45 -11.89
CA LEU A 56 -2.65 15.38 -13.00
C LEU A 56 -3.06 16.29 -14.17
N ARG A 57 -4.35 16.55 -14.39
CA ARG A 57 -4.84 17.42 -15.46
C ARG A 57 -4.23 18.83 -15.43
N SER A 58 -3.93 19.34 -14.23
CA SER A 58 -3.33 20.66 -14.03
C SER A 58 -1.80 20.66 -14.09
N ALA A 59 -1.15 19.49 -14.11
CA ALA A 59 0.31 19.37 -14.10
C ALA A 59 0.93 19.54 -15.50
N PRO A 60 2.10 20.21 -15.61
CA PRO A 60 2.81 20.36 -16.88
C PRO A 60 3.44 19.02 -17.35
N VAL A 61 3.69 18.92 -18.65
CA VAL A 61 4.38 17.77 -19.26
C VAL A 61 5.88 17.82 -18.97
N LYS A 62 6.41 16.77 -18.34
CA LYS A 62 7.80 16.67 -17.85
C LYS A 62 8.68 15.72 -18.67
N LEU A 63 8.11 14.77 -19.41
CA LEU A 63 8.86 13.82 -20.24
C LEU A 63 9.19 14.37 -21.64
N ALA A 64 10.26 13.86 -22.23
CA ALA A 64 10.72 14.22 -23.58
C ALA A 64 10.34 13.17 -24.63
N SER A 65 10.04 11.93 -24.21
CA SER A 65 9.85 10.78 -25.10
C SER A 65 8.56 10.04 -24.79
N TYR A 66 7.88 9.57 -25.83
CA TYR A 66 6.67 8.74 -25.75
C TYR A 66 6.98 7.23 -25.80
N ARG A 67 8.25 6.83 -26.02
CA ARG A 67 8.61 5.42 -26.24
C ARG A 67 8.21 4.54 -25.04
N LEU A 68 8.51 4.99 -23.82
CA LEU A 68 8.18 4.26 -22.61
C LEU A 68 6.65 4.13 -22.41
N ALA A 69 5.92 5.22 -22.67
CA ALA A 69 4.46 5.23 -22.65
C ALA A 69 3.87 4.23 -23.66
N VAL A 70 4.40 4.14 -24.88
CA VAL A 70 3.92 3.18 -25.89
C VAL A 70 4.12 1.74 -25.43
N TRP A 71 5.30 1.41 -24.86
CA TRP A 71 5.54 0.08 -24.31
C TRP A 71 4.56 -0.27 -23.18
N LYS A 72 4.36 0.63 -22.21
CA LYS A 72 3.40 0.44 -21.11
C LYS A 72 1.96 0.26 -21.61
N LEU A 73 1.54 1.13 -22.52
CA LEU A 73 0.20 1.08 -23.11
C LEU A 73 0.00 -0.20 -23.93
N SER A 74 1.01 -0.67 -24.66
CA SER A 74 0.90 -1.92 -25.42
C SER A 74 0.61 -3.12 -24.50
N LEU A 75 1.28 -3.21 -23.35
CA LEU A 75 1.02 -4.25 -22.36
C LEU A 75 -0.39 -4.14 -21.77
N LEU A 76 -0.86 -2.93 -21.47
CA LEU A 76 -2.19 -2.68 -20.92
C LEU A 76 -3.31 -2.98 -21.94
N VAL A 77 -3.09 -2.68 -23.23
CA VAL A 77 -4.04 -3.03 -24.31
C VAL A 77 -4.14 -4.54 -24.48
N ILE A 78 -3.01 -5.25 -24.41
CA ILE A 78 -3.02 -6.72 -24.45
C ILE A 78 -3.76 -7.28 -23.23
N LEU A 79 -3.46 -6.79 -22.02
CA LEU A 79 -4.17 -7.21 -20.81
C LEU A 79 -5.69 -6.96 -20.91
N PHE A 80 -6.09 -5.79 -21.41
CA PHE A 80 -7.48 -5.44 -21.65
C PHE A 80 -8.17 -6.45 -22.58
N ALA A 81 -7.54 -6.77 -23.71
CA ALA A 81 -8.07 -7.74 -24.66
C ALA A 81 -8.21 -9.14 -24.03
N LEU A 82 -7.20 -9.59 -23.28
CA LEU A 82 -7.24 -10.88 -22.58
C LEU A 82 -8.37 -10.94 -21.53
N GLN A 83 -8.57 -9.86 -20.77
CA GLN A 83 -9.67 -9.76 -19.79
C GLN A 83 -11.04 -9.81 -20.47
N VAL A 84 -11.24 -9.08 -21.57
CA VAL A 84 -12.50 -9.12 -22.33
C VAL A 84 -12.81 -10.54 -22.82
N VAL A 85 -11.83 -11.23 -23.42
CA VAL A 85 -12.00 -12.61 -23.88
C VAL A 85 -12.29 -13.54 -22.69
N PHE A 86 -11.63 -13.34 -21.55
CA PHE A 86 -11.83 -14.19 -20.37
C PHE A 86 -13.23 -14.01 -19.80
N THR A 87 -13.71 -12.77 -19.65
CA THR A 87 -15.05 -12.49 -19.17
C THR A 87 -16.10 -13.08 -20.10
N ALA A 88 -15.92 -12.98 -21.43
CA ALA A 88 -16.82 -13.60 -22.38
C ALA A 88 -16.90 -15.13 -22.19
N LEU A 89 -15.76 -15.81 -22.12
CA LEU A 89 -15.70 -17.27 -21.90
C LEU A 89 -16.23 -17.68 -20.51
N GLN A 90 -16.05 -16.84 -19.50
CA GLN A 90 -16.57 -17.09 -18.16
C GLN A 90 -18.10 -17.07 -18.13
N THR A 91 -18.74 -16.20 -18.92
CA THR A 91 -20.20 -16.15 -19.01
C THR A 91 -20.82 -17.36 -19.71
N THR A 92 -20.10 -17.98 -20.65
CA THR A 92 -20.58 -19.15 -21.39
C THR A 92 -20.30 -20.47 -20.70
N THR A 93 -19.36 -20.49 -19.75
CA THR A 93 -18.88 -21.73 -19.10
C THR A 93 -19.54 -21.89 -17.73
N SER A 94 -20.53 -22.78 -17.64
CA SER A 94 -21.30 -23.02 -16.40
C SER A 94 -20.44 -23.42 -15.19
N ALA A 95 -19.29 -24.06 -15.42
CA ALA A 95 -18.38 -24.50 -14.36
C ALA A 95 -17.68 -23.34 -13.60
N ILE A 96 -17.56 -22.16 -14.21
CA ILE A 96 -16.86 -20.99 -13.64
C ILE A 96 -17.76 -19.75 -13.51
N HIS A 97 -19.04 -19.92 -13.83
CA HIS A 97 -20.02 -18.85 -13.78
C HIS A 97 -20.58 -18.70 -12.36
N THR A 98 -20.38 -17.52 -11.78
CA THR A 98 -20.94 -17.15 -10.48
C THR A 98 -21.88 -15.95 -10.60
N LYS A 99 -22.67 -15.68 -9.56
CA LYS A 99 -23.52 -14.48 -9.49
C LYS A 99 -22.76 -13.17 -9.66
N LEU A 100 -21.47 -13.14 -9.28
CA LEU A 100 -20.63 -11.94 -9.31
C LEU A 100 -19.63 -11.94 -10.48
N SER A 101 -19.49 -13.05 -11.19
CA SER A 101 -18.50 -13.23 -12.27
C SER A 101 -18.56 -12.11 -13.31
N LEU A 102 -19.76 -11.79 -13.82
CA LEU A 102 -19.94 -10.72 -14.81
C LEU A 102 -19.57 -9.34 -14.27
N ALA A 103 -20.00 -9.01 -13.05
CA ALA A 103 -19.67 -7.73 -12.42
C ALA A 103 -18.16 -7.59 -12.17
N SER A 104 -17.51 -8.67 -11.71
CA SER A 104 -16.07 -8.71 -11.49
C SER A 104 -15.29 -8.49 -12.79
N GLY A 105 -15.66 -9.18 -13.87
CA GLY A 105 -15.02 -9.04 -15.17
C GLY A 105 -15.19 -7.63 -15.75
N LEU A 106 -16.39 -7.05 -15.67
CA LEU A 106 -16.62 -5.66 -16.11
C LEU A 106 -15.78 -4.65 -15.33
N LEU A 107 -15.69 -4.81 -14.00
CA LEU A 107 -14.86 -3.95 -13.17
C LEU A 107 -13.37 -4.09 -13.48
N ASP A 108 -12.86 -5.30 -13.71
CA ASP A 108 -11.47 -5.54 -14.15
C ASP A 108 -11.19 -4.84 -15.49
N ILE A 109 -12.11 -4.94 -16.46
CA ILE A 109 -11.99 -4.28 -17.78
C ILE A 109 -11.96 -2.75 -17.62
N ILE A 110 -12.88 -2.19 -16.82
CA ILE A 110 -12.94 -0.74 -16.54
C ILE A 110 -11.68 -0.27 -15.80
N ALA A 111 -11.19 -1.07 -14.84
CA ALA A 111 -9.96 -0.80 -14.12
C ALA A 111 -8.75 -0.79 -15.05
N THR A 112 -8.60 -1.77 -15.95
CA THR A 112 -7.48 -1.81 -16.90
C THR A 112 -7.52 -0.65 -17.89
N PHE A 113 -8.70 -0.26 -18.38
CA PHE A 113 -8.86 0.94 -19.20
C PHE A 113 -8.45 2.21 -18.43
N SER A 114 -8.94 2.36 -17.20
CA SER A 114 -8.59 3.48 -16.32
C SER A 114 -7.09 3.51 -16.00
N ALA A 115 -6.48 2.34 -15.84
CA ALA A 115 -5.04 2.17 -15.63
C ALA A 115 -4.23 2.60 -16.86
N ALA A 116 -4.69 2.32 -18.08
CA ALA A 116 -4.06 2.81 -19.31
C ALA A 116 -4.08 4.34 -19.39
N VAL A 117 -5.21 4.96 -19.09
CA VAL A 117 -5.34 6.43 -19.06
C VAL A 117 -4.42 7.04 -17.99
N LEU A 118 -4.40 6.46 -16.78
CA LEU A 118 -3.56 6.93 -15.69
C LEU A 118 -2.07 6.72 -15.98
N SER A 119 -1.69 5.57 -16.55
CA SER A 119 -0.31 5.26 -16.93
C SER A 119 0.23 6.30 -17.90
N PHE A 120 -0.53 6.63 -18.95
CA PHE A 120 -0.15 7.67 -19.89
C PHE A 120 -0.03 9.05 -19.23
N ALA A 121 -1.02 9.45 -18.43
CA ALA A 121 -1.03 10.75 -17.77
C ALA A 121 0.15 10.92 -16.80
N GLU A 122 0.47 9.89 -16.02
CA GLU A 122 1.60 9.90 -15.10
C GLU A 122 2.93 9.78 -15.82
N ASP A 123 3.03 8.98 -16.89
CA ASP A 123 4.25 8.93 -17.69
C ASP A 123 4.63 10.31 -18.23
N GLN A 124 3.66 11.09 -18.71
CA GLN A 124 3.96 12.40 -19.27
C GLN A 124 4.20 13.49 -18.23
N ARG A 125 3.59 13.41 -17.04
CA ARG A 125 3.49 14.55 -16.10
C ARG A 125 4.23 14.35 -14.77
N THR A 126 4.65 13.14 -14.44
CA THR A 126 5.39 12.85 -13.20
C THR A 126 6.81 12.36 -13.47
N VAL A 127 7.75 12.84 -12.63
CA VAL A 127 9.15 12.38 -12.66
C VAL A 127 9.26 10.95 -12.12
N ARG A 128 8.51 10.66 -11.06
CA ARG A 128 8.47 9.34 -10.43
C ARG A 128 7.57 8.35 -11.20
N PRO A 129 7.83 7.03 -11.07
CA PRO A 129 6.89 6.00 -11.49
C PRO A 129 5.56 6.08 -10.74
N SER A 130 4.54 5.39 -11.24
CA SER A 130 3.19 5.49 -10.70
C SER A 130 3.02 4.70 -9.41
N ASP A 131 2.97 5.38 -8.26
CA ASP A 131 2.74 4.68 -6.99
C ASP A 131 1.37 3.99 -6.98
N VAL A 132 0.34 4.62 -7.54
CA VAL A 132 -1.03 4.08 -7.55
C VAL A 132 -1.10 2.79 -8.39
N LEU A 133 -0.54 2.81 -9.61
CA LEU A 133 -0.52 1.62 -10.46
C LEU A 133 0.38 0.53 -9.89
N VAL A 134 1.56 0.88 -9.36
CA VAL A 134 2.47 -0.09 -8.77
C VAL A 134 1.81 -0.77 -7.57
N ILE A 135 1.15 -0.03 -6.67
CA ILE A 135 0.42 -0.62 -5.52
C ILE A 135 -0.72 -1.52 -6.02
N TYR A 136 -1.54 -1.04 -6.97
CA TYR A 136 -2.67 -1.81 -7.50
C TYR A 136 -2.22 -3.12 -8.16
N PHE A 137 -1.25 -3.07 -9.08
CA PHE A 137 -0.76 -4.27 -9.77
C PHE A 137 0.02 -5.20 -8.83
N SER A 138 0.65 -4.68 -7.78
CA SER A 138 1.25 -5.52 -6.74
C SER A 138 0.19 -6.29 -5.96
N ALA A 139 -0.86 -5.59 -5.50
CA ALA A 139 -1.98 -6.24 -4.82
C ALA A 139 -2.66 -7.26 -5.75
N ALA A 140 -2.97 -6.89 -6.99
CA ALA A 140 -3.54 -7.79 -7.99
C ALA A 140 -2.66 -9.03 -8.24
N SER A 141 -1.33 -8.86 -8.31
CA SER A 141 -0.41 -9.98 -8.51
C SER A 141 -0.41 -10.99 -7.35
N ILE A 142 -0.73 -10.57 -6.12
CA ILE A 142 -0.85 -11.47 -4.98
C ILE A 142 -2.26 -12.09 -4.96
N LEU A 143 -3.30 -11.27 -5.16
CA LEU A 143 -4.69 -11.68 -5.07
C LEU A 143 -5.15 -12.57 -6.26
N TYR A 144 -4.48 -12.51 -7.40
CA TYR A 144 -4.78 -13.38 -8.54
C TYR A 144 -4.15 -14.79 -8.43
N ILE A 145 -3.23 -15.03 -7.49
CA ILE A 145 -2.60 -16.34 -7.29
C ILE A 145 -3.64 -17.40 -6.88
N PRO A 146 -4.53 -17.17 -5.89
CA PRO A 146 -5.61 -18.11 -5.57
C PRO A 146 -6.45 -18.46 -6.80
N ARG A 147 -6.93 -17.46 -7.54
CA ARG A 147 -7.76 -17.69 -8.73
C ARG A 147 -7.05 -18.47 -9.83
N LEU A 148 -5.76 -18.17 -10.04
CA LEU A 148 -4.93 -18.96 -10.96
C LEU A 148 -4.89 -20.42 -10.52
N ARG A 149 -4.61 -20.70 -9.24
CA ARG A 149 -4.60 -22.05 -8.69
C ARG A 149 -5.96 -22.74 -8.85
N THR A 150 -7.05 -22.07 -8.50
CA THR A 150 -8.42 -22.59 -8.60
C THR A 150 -8.76 -23.02 -10.03
N LEU A 151 -8.44 -22.20 -11.03
CA LEU A 151 -8.67 -22.53 -12.45
C LEU A 151 -7.81 -23.72 -12.93
N TRP A 152 -6.63 -23.93 -12.36
CA TRP A 152 -5.81 -25.11 -12.66
C TRP A 152 -6.30 -26.39 -11.97
N LEU A 153 -7.05 -26.27 -10.88
CA LEU A 153 -7.65 -27.41 -10.17
C LEU A 153 -8.94 -27.90 -10.85
N ILE A 154 -9.66 -27.06 -11.59
CA ILE A 154 -10.89 -27.43 -12.28
C ILE A 154 -10.54 -28.17 -13.59
N PRO A 155 -10.95 -29.45 -13.75
CA PRO A 155 -10.74 -30.18 -14.99
C PRO A 155 -11.62 -29.62 -16.12
N CYS A 156 -11.24 -29.85 -17.38
CA CYS A 156 -12.03 -29.55 -18.58
C CYS A 156 -12.20 -28.07 -18.98
N ILE A 157 -11.48 -27.12 -18.37
CA ILE A 157 -11.50 -25.68 -18.75
C ILE A 157 -10.17 -25.18 -19.34
N THR A 158 -9.66 -25.87 -20.37
CA THR A 158 -8.31 -25.62 -20.91
C THR A 158 -8.12 -24.21 -21.48
N ALA A 159 -9.11 -23.66 -22.18
CA ALA A 159 -9.04 -22.30 -22.70
C ALA A 159 -8.95 -21.28 -21.55
N CYS A 160 -9.86 -21.35 -20.57
CA CYS A 160 -9.94 -20.40 -19.46
C CYS A 160 -8.68 -20.42 -18.59
N LYS A 161 -8.12 -21.60 -18.26
CA LYS A 161 -6.89 -21.68 -17.46
C LYS A 161 -5.69 -21.08 -18.19
N SER A 162 -5.54 -21.34 -19.50
CA SER A 162 -4.45 -20.77 -20.29
C SER A 162 -4.57 -19.25 -20.42
N LEU A 163 -5.79 -18.76 -20.62
CA LEU A 163 -6.05 -17.33 -20.72
C LEU A 163 -5.77 -16.60 -19.41
N TRP A 164 -6.20 -17.16 -18.28
CA TRP A 164 -5.91 -16.58 -16.97
C TRP A 164 -4.41 -16.60 -16.63
N THR A 165 -3.68 -17.64 -17.05
CA THR A 165 -2.21 -17.63 -16.92
C THR A 165 -1.58 -16.48 -17.70
N ALA A 166 -2.09 -16.18 -18.90
CA ALA A 166 -1.62 -15.04 -19.68
C ALA A 166 -1.96 -13.71 -18.99
N ILE A 167 -3.19 -13.52 -18.50
CA ILE A 167 -3.59 -12.34 -17.72
C ILE A 167 -2.62 -12.14 -16.54
N TYR A 168 -2.32 -13.20 -15.80
CA TYR A 168 -1.40 -13.15 -14.67
C TYR A 168 0.02 -12.73 -15.09
N VAL A 169 0.57 -13.32 -16.16
CA VAL A 169 1.90 -12.99 -16.68
C VAL A 169 1.97 -11.54 -17.16
N PHE A 170 0.96 -11.05 -17.89
CA PHE A 170 0.90 -9.66 -18.33
C PHE A 170 0.76 -8.69 -17.14
N THR A 171 -0.02 -9.06 -16.12
CA THR A 171 -0.14 -8.29 -14.87
C THR A 171 1.22 -8.13 -14.18
N LEU A 172 2.02 -9.21 -14.09
CA LEU A 172 3.38 -9.16 -13.55
C LEU A 172 4.33 -8.33 -14.43
N ALA A 173 4.25 -8.48 -15.76
CA ALA A 173 5.06 -7.70 -16.69
C ALA A 173 4.77 -6.19 -16.56
N ILE A 174 3.49 -5.81 -16.44
CA ILE A 174 3.07 -4.42 -16.20
C ILE A 174 3.62 -3.92 -14.86
N LEU A 175 3.51 -4.71 -13.79
CA LEU A 175 4.07 -4.35 -12.48
C LEU A 175 5.57 -4.04 -12.58
N ILE A 176 6.34 -4.91 -13.23
CA ILE A 176 7.79 -4.73 -13.40
C ILE A 176 8.08 -3.46 -14.21
N VAL A 177 7.40 -3.27 -15.35
CA VAL A 177 7.63 -2.11 -16.23
C VAL A 177 7.19 -0.79 -15.57
N GLU A 178 6.08 -0.78 -14.82
CA GLU A 178 5.63 0.40 -14.08
C GLU A 178 6.50 0.69 -12.85
N SER A 179 7.17 -0.30 -12.28
CA SER A 179 8.13 -0.10 -11.18
C SER A 179 9.47 0.49 -11.65
N ALA A 180 9.77 0.43 -12.96
CA ALA A 180 11.06 0.83 -13.51
C ALA A 180 11.28 2.35 -13.45
N ARG A 181 12.52 2.75 -13.14
CA ARG A 181 12.94 4.15 -13.04
C ARG A 181 12.94 4.83 -14.41
N LYS A 182 12.40 6.06 -14.48
CA LYS A 182 12.29 6.88 -15.70
C LYS A 182 13.49 7.80 -15.96
N THR A 183 14.55 7.74 -15.15
CA THR A 183 15.61 8.76 -15.08
C THR A 183 16.26 9.08 -16.43
N LYS A 184 16.42 8.07 -17.31
CA LYS A 184 17.03 8.24 -18.65
C LYS A 184 16.16 9.01 -19.66
N PHE A 185 14.85 9.15 -19.42
CA PHE A 185 13.89 9.73 -20.37
C PHE A 185 13.36 11.12 -19.97
N LEU A 186 13.87 11.67 -18.85
CA LEU A 186 13.48 12.98 -18.34
C LEU A 186 14.08 14.13 -19.17
N ARG A 187 13.32 15.22 -19.35
CA ARG A 187 13.84 16.48 -19.90
C ARG A 187 15.00 16.99 -19.03
N ARG A 188 16.01 17.62 -19.65
CA ARG A 188 17.21 18.14 -18.95
C ARG A 188 16.89 19.01 -17.73
N LEU A 189 15.85 19.83 -17.81
CA LEU A 189 15.35 20.68 -16.70
C LEU A 189 14.91 19.90 -15.44
N HIS A 190 14.61 18.61 -15.55
CA HIS A 190 14.11 17.77 -14.46
C HIS A 190 15.06 16.60 -14.15
N GLN A 191 16.34 16.69 -14.55
CA GLN A 191 17.33 15.63 -14.30
C GLN A 191 17.98 15.71 -12.92
N ASN A 192 18.01 16.89 -12.30
CA ASN A 192 18.58 17.12 -10.97
C ASN A 192 17.56 16.75 -9.87
N VAL A 193 17.22 15.47 -9.80
CA VAL A 193 16.21 14.95 -8.87
C VAL A 193 16.88 13.95 -7.94
N THR A 194 16.55 14.00 -6.65
CA THR A 194 17.19 13.14 -5.65
C THR A 194 16.90 11.65 -5.93
N PRO A 195 17.79 10.73 -5.52
CA PRO A 195 17.58 9.30 -5.70
C PRO A 195 16.29 8.81 -5.00
N GLU A 196 15.90 9.44 -3.89
CA GLU A 196 14.62 9.17 -3.23
C GLU A 196 13.44 9.56 -4.12
N GLN A 197 13.45 10.78 -4.68
CA GLN A 197 12.35 11.31 -5.51
C GLN A 197 12.17 10.59 -6.85
N SER A 198 13.24 10.04 -7.41
CA SER A 198 13.20 9.28 -8.68
C SER A 198 12.87 7.79 -8.51
N GLY A 199 12.96 7.26 -7.29
CA GLY A 199 12.59 5.89 -6.97
C GLY A 199 11.08 5.64 -7.08
N GLY A 200 10.69 4.44 -7.54
CA GLY A 200 9.29 3.99 -7.48
C GLY A 200 8.90 3.57 -6.06
N PHE A 201 7.60 3.30 -5.86
CA PHE A 201 7.04 2.89 -4.57
C PHE A 201 7.87 1.83 -3.84
N TRP A 202 8.15 0.68 -4.45
CA TRP A 202 8.91 -0.41 -3.82
C TRP A 202 10.35 -0.02 -3.48
N SER A 203 11.00 0.74 -4.35
CA SER A 203 12.36 1.23 -4.08
C SER A 203 12.40 2.14 -2.86
N GLN A 204 11.36 2.96 -2.66
CA GLN A 204 11.23 3.84 -1.50
C GLN A 204 10.82 3.08 -0.23
N SER A 205 9.83 2.19 -0.35
CA SER A 205 9.27 1.40 0.74
C SER A 205 10.27 0.42 1.35
N LEU A 206 11.11 -0.20 0.52
CA LEU A 206 12.14 -1.14 0.95
C LEU A 206 13.51 -0.46 1.19
N PHE A 207 13.57 0.87 1.17
CA PHE A 207 14.80 1.64 1.36
C PHE A 207 15.96 1.25 0.41
N ILE A 208 15.65 0.66 -0.75
CA ILE A 208 16.64 0.25 -1.77
C ILE A 208 17.44 1.45 -2.26
N TRP A 209 16.83 2.65 -2.26
CA TRP A 209 17.50 3.89 -2.66
C TRP A 209 18.63 4.33 -1.72
N VAL A 210 18.68 3.83 -0.48
CA VAL A 210 19.73 4.13 0.51
C VAL A 210 20.95 3.22 0.34
N LEU A 211 20.78 2.04 -0.27
CA LEU A 211 21.88 1.07 -0.45
C LEU A 211 23.13 1.66 -1.12
N PRO A 212 23.02 2.49 -2.18
CA PRO A 212 24.21 3.14 -2.76
C PRO A 212 24.95 4.06 -1.79
N PHE A 213 24.23 4.73 -0.88
CA PHE A 213 24.84 5.60 0.14
C PHE A 213 25.59 4.76 1.19
N PHE A 214 25.00 3.67 1.68
CA PHE A 214 25.69 2.76 2.60
C PHE A 214 26.92 2.10 1.96
N HIS A 215 26.83 1.73 0.69
CA HIS A 215 27.99 1.22 -0.03
C HIS A 215 29.12 2.26 -0.12
N GLN A 216 28.81 3.54 -0.35
CA GLN A 216 29.82 4.60 -0.30
C GLN A 216 30.42 4.77 1.10
N GLY A 217 29.60 4.74 2.16
CA GLY A 217 30.09 4.82 3.54
C GLY A 217 30.94 3.62 3.97
N TYR A 218 30.77 2.47 3.33
CA TYR A 218 31.66 1.31 3.51
C TYR A 218 33.03 1.53 2.84
N LEU A 219 33.05 2.21 1.69
CA LEU A 219 34.28 2.44 0.91
C LEU A 219 35.07 3.68 1.31
N LYS A 220 34.42 4.73 1.83
CA LYS A 220 35.07 5.99 2.20
C LYS A 220 34.41 6.64 3.42
N HIS A 221 35.17 7.50 4.09
CA HIS A 221 34.62 8.38 5.11
C HIS A 221 33.63 9.36 4.48
N LEU A 222 32.40 9.37 4.99
CA LEU A 222 31.33 10.22 4.48
C LEU A 222 31.58 11.68 4.82
N GLN A 223 31.57 12.54 3.81
CA GLN A 223 31.59 13.99 3.97
C GLN A 223 30.17 14.55 3.82
N LEU A 224 29.95 15.79 4.26
CA LEU A 224 28.64 16.46 4.14
C LEU A 224 28.14 16.53 2.68
N SER A 225 29.06 16.65 1.71
CA SER A 225 28.74 16.64 0.27
C SER A 225 28.28 15.29 -0.26
N ASP A 226 28.52 14.20 0.47
CA ASP A 226 28.09 12.85 0.09
C ASP A 226 26.66 12.54 0.56
N ILE A 227 26.12 13.37 1.45
CA ILE A 227 24.76 13.21 1.97
C ILE A 227 23.78 13.66 0.88
N PRO A 228 22.84 12.79 0.45
CA PRO A 228 21.83 13.17 -0.52
C PRO A 228 20.99 14.35 -0.01
N GLU A 229 20.65 15.26 -0.92
CA GLU A 229 19.72 16.33 -0.60
C GLU A 229 18.36 15.77 -0.15
N VAL A 230 17.74 16.48 0.78
CA VAL A 230 16.42 16.13 1.28
C VAL A 230 15.37 16.35 0.20
N ASP A 231 14.31 15.54 0.24
CA ASP A 231 13.12 15.76 -0.58
C ASP A 231 12.60 17.21 -0.44
N GLU A 232 12.33 17.87 -1.56
CA GLU A 232 11.83 19.25 -1.65
C GLU A 232 10.61 19.51 -0.75
N SER A 233 9.76 18.51 -0.54
CA SER A 233 8.58 18.62 0.34
C SER A 233 8.91 18.69 1.84
N LEU A 234 10.11 18.26 2.22
CA LEU A 234 10.65 18.25 3.58
C LEU A 234 11.69 19.37 3.80
N ALA A 235 12.08 20.09 2.75
CA ALA A 235 12.97 21.23 2.85
C ALA A 235 12.35 22.34 3.72
N GLY A 236 13.18 22.99 4.55
CA GLY A 236 12.73 23.99 5.53
C GLY A 236 11.86 25.09 4.92
N TYR A 237 12.29 25.66 3.79
CA TYR A 237 11.53 26.70 3.09
C TYR A 237 10.12 26.22 2.67
N THR A 238 10.03 25.08 1.98
CA THR A 238 8.76 24.54 1.47
C THR A 238 7.83 24.12 2.61
N ALA A 239 8.36 23.45 3.64
CA ALA A 239 7.60 23.04 4.81
C ALA A 239 7.10 24.27 5.59
N GLY A 240 7.98 25.25 5.82
CA GLY A 240 7.67 26.52 6.48
C GLY A 240 6.58 27.30 5.76
N GLN A 241 6.68 27.46 4.44
CA GLN A 241 5.68 28.17 3.64
C GLN A 241 4.30 27.52 3.72
N LYS A 242 4.24 26.17 3.60
CA LYS A 242 2.98 25.42 3.74
C LYS A 242 2.35 25.61 5.11
N LEU A 243 3.17 25.53 6.16
CA LEU A 243 2.70 25.71 7.53
C LEU A 243 2.24 27.15 7.77
N GLN A 244 2.96 28.15 7.24
CA GLN A 244 2.58 29.56 7.35
C GLN A 244 1.23 29.83 6.67
N THR A 245 1.04 29.35 5.45
CA THR A 245 -0.24 29.51 4.73
C THR A 245 -1.39 28.85 5.48
N ALA A 246 -1.15 27.65 6.05
CA ALA A 246 -2.15 26.98 6.88
C ALA A 246 -2.41 27.72 8.19
N TRP A 247 -1.38 28.32 8.78
CA TRP A 247 -1.47 29.12 10.00
C TRP A 247 -2.33 30.36 9.79
N ASP A 248 -2.13 31.10 8.69
CA ASP A 248 -2.83 32.35 8.38
C ASP A 248 -4.34 32.16 8.22
N ILE A 249 -4.77 31.01 7.68
CA ILE A 249 -6.17 30.69 7.45
C ILE A 249 -6.85 30.09 8.69
N THR A 250 -6.07 29.63 9.67
CA THR A 250 -6.61 28.92 10.85
C THR A 250 -6.91 29.89 11.99
N THR A 251 -8.17 29.98 12.40
CA THR A 251 -8.65 30.89 13.47
C THR A 251 -9.05 30.18 14.77
N ALA A 252 -8.81 28.87 14.88
CA ALA A 252 -9.22 28.06 16.03
C ALA A 252 -8.37 28.29 17.30
N ASP A 253 -8.94 28.04 18.48
CA ASP A 253 -8.26 28.15 19.80
C ASP A 253 -6.98 27.31 19.90
N ARG A 254 -6.92 26.17 19.18
CA ARG A 254 -5.73 25.31 19.08
C ARG A 254 -5.03 25.48 17.74
N ARG A 255 -4.74 26.73 17.38
CA ARG A 255 -4.26 27.15 16.05
C ARG A 255 -3.09 26.31 15.54
N LEU A 256 -2.11 25.99 16.39
CA LEU A 256 -0.93 25.19 16.02
C LEU A 256 -1.28 23.78 15.56
N LEU A 257 -2.12 23.07 16.31
CA LEU A 257 -2.51 21.70 15.98
C LEU A 257 -3.27 21.66 14.65
N PHE A 258 -4.25 22.55 14.48
CA PHE A 258 -5.06 22.61 13.27
C PHE A 258 -4.26 23.09 12.05
N ALA A 259 -3.38 24.08 12.22
CA ALA A 259 -2.51 24.55 11.14
C ALA A 259 -1.52 23.46 10.70
N THR A 260 -0.92 22.75 11.65
CA THR A 260 0.01 21.64 11.38
C THR A 260 -0.68 20.50 10.66
N PHE A 261 -1.86 20.08 11.16
CA PHE A 261 -2.67 19.06 10.51
C PHE A 261 -3.06 19.48 9.09
N ARG A 262 -3.53 20.73 8.90
CA ARG A 262 -3.92 21.24 7.58
C ARG A 262 -2.75 21.30 6.60
N ALA A 263 -1.57 21.74 7.05
CA ALA A 263 -0.36 21.82 6.24
C ALA A 263 0.14 20.44 5.77
N TYR A 264 0.07 19.44 6.67
CA TYR A 264 0.68 18.12 6.45
C TYR A 264 -0.33 16.97 6.38
N ARG A 265 -1.62 17.27 6.15
CA ARG A 265 -2.72 16.28 6.12
C ARG A 265 -2.45 15.08 5.22
N TRP A 266 -1.82 15.29 4.07
CA TRP A 266 -1.52 14.19 3.16
C TRP A 266 -0.42 13.27 3.68
N SER A 267 0.61 13.82 4.33
CA SER A 267 1.61 13.00 5.02
C SER A 267 0.98 12.20 6.16
N PHE A 268 0.11 12.83 6.96
CA PHE A 268 -0.64 12.15 8.01
C PHE A 268 -1.53 11.02 7.45
N LEU A 269 -2.38 11.32 6.48
CA LEU A 269 -3.30 10.33 5.90
C LEU A 269 -2.56 9.17 5.23
N SER A 270 -1.37 9.41 4.66
CA SER A 270 -0.56 8.36 4.03
C SER A 270 -0.04 7.31 5.02
N GLY A 271 0.05 7.63 6.32
CA GLY A 271 0.46 6.70 7.37
C GLY A 271 -0.65 5.75 7.82
N ILE A 272 -1.92 6.03 7.53
CA ILE A 272 -3.07 5.24 8.00
C ILE A 272 -3.12 3.85 7.32
N PRO A 273 -3.09 3.71 5.99
CA PRO A 273 -3.16 2.40 5.34
C PRO A 273 -2.07 1.42 5.78
N PRO A 274 -0.76 1.78 5.83
CA PRO A 274 0.26 0.84 6.28
C PRO A 274 0.14 0.51 7.78
N ARG A 275 -0.39 1.42 8.62
CA ARG A 275 -0.65 1.11 10.04
C ARG A 275 -1.79 0.10 10.22
N LEU A 276 -2.86 0.23 9.43
CA LEU A 276 -3.95 -0.75 9.40
C LEU A 276 -3.49 -2.12 8.87
N ALA A 277 -2.67 -2.13 7.82
CA ALA A 277 -2.07 -3.35 7.29
C ALA A 277 -1.16 -4.02 8.35
N LEU A 278 -0.35 -3.22 9.06
CA LEU A 278 0.47 -3.70 10.18
C LEU A 278 -0.40 -4.36 11.26
N THR A 279 -1.49 -3.70 11.70
CA THR A 279 -2.45 -4.30 12.64
C THR A 279 -2.99 -5.64 12.14
N ALA A 280 -3.45 -5.69 10.88
CA ALA A 280 -4.01 -6.90 10.30
C ALA A 280 -3.00 -8.06 10.27
N PHE A 281 -1.74 -7.81 9.88
CA PHE A 281 -0.70 -8.83 9.89
C PHE A 281 -0.28 -9.23 11.31
N THR A 282 -0.29 -8.31 12.27
CA THR A 282 -0.02 -8.64 13.68
C THR A 282 -1.09 -9.58 14.24
N PHE A 283 -2.38 -9.29 14.00
CA PHE A 283 -3.45 -10.19 14.43
C PHE A 283 -3.50 -11.51 13.64
N ALA A 284 -2.99 -11.55 12.41
CA ALA A 284 -2.92 -12.80 11.64
C ALA A 284 -1.94 -13.83 12.24
N GLN A 285 -0.91 -13.38 12.98
CA GLN A 285 0.11 -14.27 13.57
C GLN A 285 -0.45 -15.33 14.52
N PRO A 286 -1.24 -15.00 15.56
CA PRO A 286 -1.79 -16.02 16.45
C PRO A 286 -2.65 -17.05 15.71
N PHE A 287 -3.50 -16.63 14.77
CA PHE A 287 -4.30 -17.58 13.96
C PHE A 287 -3.42 -18.52 13.13
N LEU A 288 -2.35 -17.99 12.55
CA LEU A 288 -1.39 -18.76 11.76
C LEU A 288 -0.67 -19.79 12.64
N ILE A 289 -0.22 -19.40 13.84
CA ILE A 289 0.45 -20.30 14.79
C ILE A 289 -0.51 -21.40 15.25
N THR A 290 -1.74 -21.06 15.64
CA THR A 290 -2.75 -22.06 16.02
C THR A 290 -2.98 -23.06 14.90
N THR A 291 -3.19 -22.58 13.67
CA THR A 291 -3.39 -23.43 12.49
C THR A 291 -2.19 -24.34 12.22
N LEU A 292 -0.97 -23.84 12.44
CA LEU A 292 0.26 -24.60 12.28
C LEU A 292 0.41 -25.69 13.35
N VAL A 293 0.12 -25.37 14.61
CA VAL A 293 0.15 -26.34 15.72
C VAL A 293 -0.90 -27.42 15.51
N ASP A 294 -2.12 -27.05 15.14
CA ASP A 294 -3.21 -28.00 14.85
C ASP A 294 -2.86 -28.93 13.70
N TRP A 295 -2.23 -28.40 12.64
CA TRP A 295 -1.77 -29.21 11.52
C TRP A 295 -0.64 -30.18 11.90
N MET A 296 0.31 -29.75 12.74
CA MET A 296 1.40 -30.61 13.23
C MET A 296 0.88 -31.71 14.17
N GLY A 297 -0.19 -31.45 14.92
CA GLY A 297 -0.82 -32.42 15.82
C GLY A 297 -1.76 -33.41 15.11
N ALA A 298 -2.10 -33.19 13.84
CA ALA A 298 -3.06 -34.02 13.12
C ALA A 298 -2.45 -35.34 12.62
N THR A 299 -3.14 -36.45 12.88
CA THR A 299 -2.71 -37.80 12.45
C THR A 299 -2.92 -38.07 10.96
N ALA A 300 -3.80 -37.30 10.30
CA ALA A 300 -4.02 -37.36 8.86
C ALA A 300 -4.42 -35.97 8.33
N ALA A 301 -3.48 -35.29 7.66
CA ALA A 301 -3.73 -34.00 7.01
C ALA A 301 -3.71 -34.12 5.47
N PRO A 302 -4.52 -33.32 4.74
CA PRO A 302 -4.46 -33.30 3.28
C PRO A 302 -3.06 -32.88 2.80
N ALA A 303 -2.51 -33.58 1.80
CA ALA A 303 -1.16 -33.33 1.27
C ALA A 303 -0.91 -31.88 0.80
N ASN A 304 -1.97 -31.19 0.35
CA ASN A 304 -1.88 -29.82 -0.18
C ASN A 304 -1.94 -28.72 0.90
N TYR A 305 -2.14 -29.09 2.17
CA TYR A 305 -2.28 -28.12 3.26
C TYR A 305 -0.93 -27.52 3.69
N GLY A 306 0.14 -28.33 3.72
CA GLY A 306 1.49 -27.89 4.11
C GLY A 306 2.04 -26.76 3.23
N PRO A 307 2.08 -26.90 1.89
CA PRO A 307 2.57 -25.83 1.01
C PRO A 307 1.77 -24.53 1.12
N ALA A 308 0.45 -24.63 1.33
CA ALA A 308 -0.39 -23.45 1.52
C ALA A 308 -0.08 -22.72 2.83
N LEU A 309 0.21 -23.47 3.90
CA LEU A 309 0.60 -22.92 5.18
C LEU A 309 1.96 -22.23 5.11
N ILE A 310 2.93 -22.80 4.38
CA ILE A 310 4.21 -22.13 4.08
C ILE A 310 3.95 -20.80 3.35
N GLY A 311 3.07 -20.80 2.35
CA GLY A 311 2.66 -19.57 1.65
C GLY A 311 2.04 -18.54 2.59
N ALA A 312 1.18 -18.97 3.52
CA ALA A 312 0.58 -18.08 4.52
C ALA A 312 1.62 -17.49 5.48
N VAL A 313 2.61 -18.29 5.94
CA VAL A 313 3.74 -17.81 6.75
C VAL A 313 4.52 -16.74 6.00
N VAL A 314 4.93 -17.02 4.77
CA VAL A 314 5.68 -16.06 3.94
C VAL A 314 4.86 -14.77 3.75
N LEU A 315 3.57 -14.88 3.44
CA LEU A 315 2.68 -13.73 3.24
C LEU A 315 2.55 -12.88 4.52
N VAL A 316 2.29 -13.50 5.67
CA VAL A 316 2.07 -12.79 6.93
C VAL A 316 3.33 -12.07 7.39
N TYR A 317 4.48 -12.74 7.43
CA TYR A 317 5.72 -12.13 7.91
C TYR A 317 6.31 -11.13 6.91
N SER A 318 6.21 -11.39 5.59
CA SER A 318 6.64 -10.40 4.59
C SER A 318 5.73 -9.18 4.62
N GLY A 319 4.41 -9.39 4.74
CA GLY A 319 3.42 -8.34 4.89
C GLY A 319 3.66 -7.48 6.14
N LEU A 320 4.00 -8.12 7.26
CA LEU A 320 4.39 -7.45 8.50
C LEU A 320 5.63 -6.58 8.31
N ALA A 321 6.70 -7.13 7.73
CA ALA A 321 7.95 -6.41 7.50
C ALA A 321 7.76 -5.22 6.56
N VAL A 322 7.07 -5.42 5.43
CA VAL A 322 6.78 -4.37 4.44
C VAL A 322 5.89 -3.28 5.04
N SER A 323 4.81 -3.65 5.73
CA SER A 323 3.89 -2.68 6.35
C SER A 323 4.60 -1.87 7.43
N THR A 324 5.47 -2.51 8.22
CA THR A 324 6.31 -1.83 9.22
C THR A 324 7.24 -0.83 8.55
N ALA A 325 7.98 -1.23 7.51
CA ALA A 325 8.90 -0.35 6.80
C ALA A 325 8.20 0.88 6.21
N ILE A 326 7.05 0.68 5.54
CA ILE A 326 6.25 1.77 4.97
C ILE A 326 5.70 2.67 6.07
N TYR A 327 5.13 2.10 7.13
CA TYR A 327 4.57 2.86 8.25
C TYR A 327 5.64 3.75 8.89
N TRP A 328 6.81 3.18 9.19
CA TRP A 328 7.93 3.92 9.77
C TRP A 328 8.38 5.05 8.85
N ARG A 329 8.49 4.79 7.54
CA ARG A 329 8.83 5.84 6.56
C ARG A 329 7.84 7.00 6.60
N GLN A 330 6.53 6.72 6.52
CA GLN A 330 5.52 7.78 6.50
C GLN A 330 5.48 8.55 7.83
N ARG A 331 5.60 7.84 8.94
CA ARG A 331 5.70 8.44 10.28
C ARG A 331 6.86 9.42 10.36
N TYR A 332 8.08 9.01 9.98
CA TYR A 332 9.24 9.90 10.05
C TYR A 332 9.15 11.06 9.06
N ARG A 333 8.67 10.85 7.84
CA ARG A 333 8.46 11.96 6.89
C ARG A 333 7.47 13.00 7.43
N PHE A 334 6.40 12.57 8.09
CA PHE A 334 5.46 13.47 8.75
C PHE A 334 6.13 14.28 9.87
N ILE A 335 6.87 13.62 10.76
CA ILE A 335 7.59 14.27 11.87
C ILE A 335 8.63 15.26 11.35
N THR A 336 9.41 14.86 10.34
CA THR A 336 10.44 15.73 9.74
C THR A 336 9.81 16.95 9.08
N ALA A 337 8.66 16.81 8.41
CA ALA A 337 7.95 17.95 7.84
C ALA A 337 7.48 18.95 8.92
N ILE A 338 6.95 18.43 10.04
CA ILE A 338 6.58 19.26 11.20
C ILE A 338 7.80 20.01 11.73
N ARG A 339 8.89 19.29 12.02
CA ARG A 339 10.13 19.88 12.55
C ARG A 339 10.66 20.96 11.59
N ALA A 340 10.80 20.64 10.30
CA ALA A 340 11.30 21.56 9.29
C ALA A 340 10.43 22.83 9.19
N GLY A 341 9.11 22.68 9.20
CA GLY A 341 8.20 23.82 9.12
C GLY A 341 8.22 24.71 10.37
N LEU A 342 8.22 24.10 11.56
CA LEU A 342 8.26 24.85 12.82
C LEU A 342 9.58 25.62 12.96
N VAL A 343 10.72 24.96 12.74
CA VAL A 343 12.04 25.63 12.78
C VAL A 343 12.09 26.78 11.78
N SER A 344 11.58 26.57 10.55
CA SER A 344 11.59 27.63 9.52
C SER A 344 10.75 28.85 9.91
N ILE A 345 9.55 28.66 10.49
CA ILE A 345 8.69 29.78 10.90
C ILE A 345 9.30 30.52 12.09
N ILE A 346 9.81 29.79 13.09
CA ILE A 346 10.45 30.40 14.26
C ILE A 346 11.67 31.20 13.81
N TYR A 347 12.48 30.65 12.90
CA TYR A 347 13.66 31.35 12.37
C TYR A 347 13.31 32.65 11.65
N ALA A 348 12.28 32.62 10.81
CA ALA A 348 11.78 33.82 10.13
C ALA A 348 11.24 34.86 11.13
N ALA A 349 10.53 34.42 12.18
CA ALA A 349 10.00 35.31 13.22
C ALA A 349 11.11 35.95 14.07
N THR A 350 12.17 35.21 14.39
CA THR A 350 13.31 35.70 15.18
C THR A 350 14.11 36.73 14.38
N THR A 351 14.50 36.39 13.15
CA THR A 351 15.30 37.26 12.27
C THR A 351 14.55 38.51 11.81
N GLY A 352 13.21 38.46 11.73
CA GLY A 352 12.37 39.62 11.41
C GLY A 352 12.15 40.60 12.57
N SER A 353 12.57 40.27 13.80
CA SER A 353 12.28 41.09 14.99
C SER A 353 13.48 41.91 15.49
N LYS A 354 13.31 43.24 15.61
CA LYS A 354 14.39 44.22 15.85
C LYS A 354 14.96 44.31 17.29
N SER A 355 14.72 43.35 18.20
CA SER A 355 15.12 43.47 19.63
C SER A 355 16.23 42.49 20.03
N VAL A 356 17.40 43.02 20.40
CA VAL A 356 18.76 42.48 20.14
C VAL A 356 19.38 41.58 21.25
N GLN A 357 18.65 40.97 22.21
CA GLN A 357 19.35 40.05 23.14
C GLN A 357 18.48 39.05 23.91
N ALA A 358 17.35 39.49 24.49
CA ALA A 358 16.48 38.60 25.28
C ALA A 358 15.62 37.66 24.40
N LYS A 359 15.33 38.05 23.15
CA LYS A 359 14.63 37.20 22.18
C LYS A 359 15.52 36.11 21.60
N ASP A 360 16.83 36.32 21.53
CA ASP A 360 17.73 35.38 20.86
C ASP A 360 17.89 34.08 21.66
N MET A 361 18.10 34.15 22.99
CA MET A 361 18.15 32.93 23.81
C MET A 361 16.80 32.20 23.85
N ALA A 362 15.69 32.90 24.04
CA ALA A 362 14.36 32.27 24.06
C ALA A 362 14.00 31.64 22.71
N ALA A 363 14.38 32.27 21.59
CA ALA A 363 14.19 31.72 20.26
C ALA A 363 15.07 30.49 19.99
N ILE A 364 16.33 30.50 20.45
CA ILE A 364 17.23 29.35 20.36
C ILE A 364 16.67 28.17 21.16
N THR A 365 16.22 28.40 22.40
CA THR A 365 15.57 27.35 23.22
C THR A 365 14.29 26.83 22.56
N LEU A 366 13.46 27.72 21.98
CA LEU A 366 12.23 27.34 21.28
C LEU A 366 12.52 26.48 20.04
N MET A 367 13.57 26.80 19.27
CA MET A 367 13.95 26.02 18.07
C MET A 367 14.53 24.65 18.40
N ASP A 368 15.17 24.48 19.55
CA ASP A 368 15.89 23.26 19.89
C ASP A 368 15.03 22.30 20.72
N THR A 369 14.67 22.67 21.96
CA THR A 369 13.99 21.73 22.88
C THR A 369 12.50 21.60 22.63
N ASP A 370 11.80 22.70 22.34
CA ASP A 370 10.34 22.70 22.25
C ASP A 370 9.85 22.11 20.94
N VAL A 371 10.51 22.43 19.82
CA VAL A 371 10.21 21.79 18.53
C VAL A 371 10.52 20.30 18.57
N GLU A 372 11.64 19.88 19.18
CA GLU A 372 11.96 18.45 19.27
C GLU A 372 10.94 17.70 20.13
N ARG A 373 10.47 18.31 21.22
CA ARG A 373 9.39 17.75 22.04
C ARG A 373 8.10 17.60 21.25
N ILE A 374 7.64 18.66 20.58
CA ILE A 374 6.42 18.63 19.75
C ILE A 374 6.55 17.55 18.66
N ALA A 375 7.65 17.57 17.90
CA ALA A 375 7.89 16.62 16.82
C ALA A 375 7.95 15.17 17.35
N SER A 376 8.51 14.97 18.55
CA SER A 376 8.56 13.67 19.19
C SER A 376 7.21 13.18 19.70
N ASP A 377 6.37 14.06 20.23
CA ASP A 377 5.01 13.71 20.67
C ASP A 377 4.15 13.27 19.48
N PHE A 378 4.33 13.88 18.31
CA PHE A 378 3.65 13.46 17.07
C PHE A 378 4.05 12.05 16.58
N ARG A 379 5.10 11.42 17.14
CA ARG A 379 5.46 10.01 16.83
C ARG A 379 4.35 9.04 17.19
N PHE A 380 3.57 9.35 18.23
CA PHE A 380 2.52 8.47 18.76
C PHE A 380 1.14 8.73 18.16
N VAL A 381 1.00 9.71 17.27
CA VAL A 381 -0.33 10.15 16.79
C VAL A 381 -1.11 9.02 16.09
N HIS A 382 -0.41 8.14 15.38
CA HIS A 382 -1.01 6.98 14.74
C HIS A 382 -1.25 5.82 15.70
N GLU A 383 -0.49 5.75 16.80
CA GLU A 383 -0.68 4.73 17.82
C GLU A 383 -1.93 4.99 18.67
N ILE A 384 -2.34 6.24 18.89
CA ILE A 384 -3.52 6.56 19.70
C ILE A 384 -4.79 5.90 19.15
N TRP A 385 -5.11 6.16 17.87
CA TRP A 385 -6.32 5.58 17.26
C TRP A 385 -6.13 4.09 16.94
N ALA A 386 -4.91 3.67 16.58
CA ALA A 386 -4.66 2.27 16.27
C ALA A 386 -4.77 1.41 17.53
N SER A 387 -4.27 1.86 18.68
CA SER A 387 -4.38 1.14 19.96
C SER A 387 -5.84 0.95 20.36
N ALA A 388 -6.69 1.97 20.20
CA ALA A 388 -8.12 1.84 20.48
C ALA A 388 -8.79 0.77 19.60
N LEU A 389 -8.43 0.75 18.31
CA LEU A 389 -8.89 -0.28 17.37
C LEU A 389 -8.34 -1.67 17.72
N GLU A 390 -7.06 -1.77 18.06
CA GLU A 390 -6.38 -3.02 18.42
C GLU A 390 -6.93 -3.62 19.71
N VAL A 391 -7.17 -2.80 20.73
CA VAL A 391 -7.84 -3.23 21.97
C VAL A 391 -9.25 -3.74 21.67
N GLY A 392 -10.02 -3.02 20.86
CA GLY A 392 -11.36 -3.48 20.46
C GLY A 392 -11.35 -4.83 19.75
N ILE A 393 -10.45 -5.02 18.79
CA ILE A 393 -10.27 -6.29 18.08
C ILE A 393 -9.81 -7.38 19.04
N ALA A 394 -8.82 -7.10 19.90
CA ALA A 394 -8.29 -8.08 20.85
C ALA A 394 -9.36 -8.56 21.82
N LEU A 395 -10.17 -7.65 22.39
CA LEU A 395 -11.27 -8.01 23.28
C LEU A 395 -12.32 -8.86 22.58
N TRP A 396 -12.70 -8.49 21.36
CA TRP A 396 -13.64 -9.27 20.56
C TRP A 396 -13.12 -10.67 20.24
N LEU A 397 -11.83 -10.79 19.88
CA LEU A 397 -11.21 -12.09 19.63
C LEU A 397 -11.05 -12.92 20.91
N LEU A 398 -10.82 -12.30 22.07
CA LEU A 398 -10.77 -13.02 23.35
C LEU A 398 -12.15 -13.50 23.79
N GLU A 399 -13.19 -12.70 23.58
CA GLU A 399 -14.59 -13.07 23.86
C GLU A 399 -14.99 -14.33 23.09
N LEU A 400 -14.60 -14.42 21.81
CA LEU A 400 -14.87 -15.59 20.98
C LEU A 400 -14.22 -16.88 21.53
N GLN A 401 -13.09 -16.78 22.23
CA GLN A 401 -12.30 -17.93 22.68
C GLN A 401 -12.63 -18.34 24.11
N VAL A 402 -12.88 -17.37 24.99
CA VAL A 402 -13.01 -17.60 26.45
C VAL A 402 -14.30 -17.01 27.03
N SER A 403 -15.23 -16.56 26.17
CA SER A 403 -16.50 -15.92 26.57
C SER A 403 -16.26 -14.79 27.60
N VAL A 404 -17.09 -14.68 28.63
CA VAL A 404 -17.09 -13.59 29.63
C VAL A 404 -15.76 -13.44 30.39
N ALA A 405 -14.91 -14.47 30.44
CA ALA A 405 -13.61 -14.38 31.12
C ALA A 405 -12.64 -13.38 30.45
N CYS A 406 -12.91 -12.95 29.21
CA CYS A 406 -12.14 -11.91 28.51
C CYS A 406 -12.17 -10.54 29.20
N LEU A 407 -13.13 -10.30 30.11
CA LEU A 407 -13.27 -9.03 30.83
C LEU A 407 -12.25 -8.88 31.97
N VAL A 408 -11.66 -9.98 32.46
CA VAL A 408 -10.74 -9.94 33.61
C VAL A 408 -9.48 -9.10 33.34
N PRO A 409 -8.74 -9.29 32.22
CA PRO A 409 -7.59 -8.43 31.90
C PRO A 409 -7.99 -6.97 31.66
N ALA A 410 -9.16 -6.72 31.07
CA ALA A 410 -9.64 -5.36 30.81
C ALA A 410 -9.94 -4.60 32.12
N VAL A 411 -10.54 -5.29 33.10
CA VAL A 411 -10.79 -4.73 34.44
C VAL A 411 -9.49 -4.47 35.18
N ILE A 412 -8.50 -5.38 35.09
CA ILE A 412 -7.18 -5.20 35.70
C ILE A 412 -6.47 -3.97 35.11
N CYS A 413 -6.44 -3.83 33.78
CA CYS A 413 -5.80 -2.69 33.12
C CYS A 413 -6.50 -1.34 33.36
N LEU A 414 -7.75 -1.32 33.83
CA LEU A 414 -8.50 -0.10 34.19
C LEU A 414 -8.45 0.18 35.70
N GLY A 415 -8.04 -0.80 36.51
CA GLY A 415 -7.95 -0.72 37.97
C GLY A 415 -6.59 -0.25 38.48
N ASP A 416 -5.54 -0.34 37.65
CA ASP A 416 -4.22 0.28 37.83
C ASP A 416 -4.14 1.62 37.08
#